data_AF-M2RCS5-F1
#
_entry.id   AF-M2RCS5-F1
#
_cell.length_a   1.000
_cell.length_b   1.000
_cell.length_c   1.000
_cell.angle_alpha   90.00
_cell.angle_beta   90.00
_cell.angle_gamma   90.00
#
_symmetry.space_group_name_H-M   'P 1'
#
loop_
_entity.id
_entity.type
_entity.pdbx_description
1 polymer ?
#
loop_
_entity_poly.entity_id
_entity_poly.type
_entity_poly.pdbx_seq_one_letter_code
_entity_poly.pdbx_strand_id
1 'polypeptide(L)' 'RVCPGRHFARDVLFINVASILHVFNILPPADAQGIPVHLEPKMTSGFLSLPHAFNCTINPRSQSAVSLI' A
#
# COMPACT_ATOMS: atom_id res chain seq x y z
N ARG A 1 -19.36 -20.40 -9.87
CA ARG A 1 -18.38 -20.99 -8.93
C ARG A 1 -17.96 -19.92 -7.92
N VAL A 2 -17.74 -20.27 -6.67
CA VAL A 2 -17.31 -19.34 -5.62
C VAL A 2 -15.89 -19.71 -5.19
N CYS A 3 -15.00 -18.72 -5.06
CA CYS A 3 -13.66 -18.94 -4.53
C CYS A 3 -13.74 -19.36 -3.05
N PRO A 4 -13.32 -20.59 -2.68
CA PRO A 4 -13.36 -21.03 -1.28
C PRO A 4 -12.38 -20.24 -0.40
N GLY A 5 -11.28 -19.74 -0.98
CA GLY A 5 -10.27 -18.95 -0.27
C GLY A 5 -10.65 -17.49 0.03
N ARG A 6 -11.84 -17.02 -0.38
CA ARG A 6 -12.24 -15.60 -0.25
C ARG A 6 -12.30 -15.08 1.19
N HIS A 7 -12.55 -15.97 2.17
CA HIS A 7 -12.63 -15.60 3.59
C HIS A 7 -11.23 -15.37 4.14
N PHE A 8 -10.37 -16.38 4.00
CA PHE A 8 -8.94 -16.27 4.34
C PHE A 8 -8.27 -15.08 3.65
N ALA A 9 -8.51 -14.87 2.36
CA ALA A 9 -7.94 -13.74 1.62
C ALA A 9 -8.38 -12.37 2.19
N ARG A 10 -9.63 -12.25 2.64
CA ARG A 10 -10.13 -11.01 3.27
C ARG A 10 -9.49 -10.78 4.63
N ASP A 11 -9.42 -11.83 5.45
CA ASP A 11 -8.88 -11.73 6.81
C ASP A 11 -7.38 -11.39 6.77
N VAL A 12 -6.63 -12.06 5.88
CA VAL A 12 -5.20 -11.79 5.64
C VAL A 12 -5.00 -10.39 5.07
N LEU A 13 -5.81 -9.96 4.09
CA LEU A 13 -5.69 -8.62 3.53
C LEU A 13 -5.94 -7.55 4.60
N PHE A 14 -6.98 -7.73 5.41
CA PHE A 14 -7.34 -6.80 6.47
C PHE A 14 -6.21 -6.65 7.49
N ILE A 15 -5.68 -7.76 8.03
CA ILE A 15 -4.65 -7.68 9.05
C ILE A 15 -3.33 -7.11 8.51
N ASN A 16 -2.95 -7.45 7.27
CA ASN A 16 -1.74 -6.89 6.66
C ASN A 16 -1.87 -5.37 6.46
N VAL A 17 -2.99 -4.90 5.90
CA VAL A 17 -3.22 -3.46 5.69
C VAL A 17 -3.26 -2.73 7.04
N ALA A 18 -3.96 -3.27 8.04
CA ALA A 18 -4.03 -2.67 9.37
C ALA A 18 -2.64 -2.55 10.02
N SER A 19 -1.85 -3.62 10.00
CA SER A 19 -0.49 -3.63 10.55
C SER A 19 0.43 -2.65 9.84
N ILE A 20 0.39 -2.61 8.51
CA ILE A 20 1.19 -1.67 7.71
C ILE A 20 0.81 -0.23 8.04
N LEU A 21 -0.48 0.10 8.06
CA LEU A 21 -0.96 1.46 8.33
C LEU A 21 -0.77 1.88 9.80
N HIS A 22 -0.63 0.92 10.71
CA HIS A 22 -0.29 1.18 12.11
C HIS A 22 1.17 1.65 12.24
N VAL A 23 2.09 1.06 11.49
CA VAL A 23 3.54 1.32 11.60
C VAL A 23 4.01 2.43 10.66
N PHE A 24 3.41 2.55 9.46
CA PHE A 24 3.91 3.42 8.40
C PHE A 24 2.91 4.48 7.92
N ASN A 25 3.43 5.67 7.59
CA ASN A 25 2.79 6.64 6.73
C ASN A 25 3.13 6.28 5.28
N ILE A 26 2.11 6.06 4.45
CA ILE A 26 2.25 5.84 3.02
C ILE A 26 1.77 7.11 2.31
N LEU A 27 2.68 7.78 1.62
CA LEU A 27 2.45 9.08 1.00
C LEU A 27 2.83 9.05 -0.49
N PRO A 28 2.22 9.90 -1.32
CA PRO A 28 2.75 10.15 -2.66
C PRO A 28 4.19 10.69 -2.59
N PRO A 29 5.00 10.48 -3.65
CA PRO A 29 6.30 11.10 -3.74
C PRO A 29 6.13 12.62 -3.83
N ALA A 30 7.09 13.37 -3.29
CA ALA A 30 7.16 14.81 -3.45
C ALA A 30 7.96 15.16 -4.72
N ASP A 31 7.58 16.25 -5.38
CA ASP A 31 8.39 16.84 -6.45
C ASP A 31 9.58 17.64 -5.88
N ALA A 32 10.33 18.31 -6.76
CA ALA A 32 11.50 19.12 -6.37
C ALA A 32 11.15 20.31 -5.47
N GLN A 33 9.87 20.68 -5.37
CA GLN A 33 9.35 21.78 -4.57
C GLN A 33 8.69 21.28 -3.27
N GLY A 34 8.71 19.97 -3.02
CA GLY A 34 8.10 19.36 -1.84
C GLY A 34 6.59 19.14 -1.96
N ILE A 35 6.01 19.32 -3.15
CA ILE A 35 4.56 19.19 -3.35
C ILE A 35 4.23 17.73 -3.67
N PRO A 36 3.21 17.15 -3.00
CA PRO A 36 2.70 15.82 -3.33
C PRO A 36 2.32 15.67 -4.80
N VAL A 37 2.96 14.74 -5.51
CA VAL A 37 2.62 14.42 -6.89
C VAL A 37 1.27 13.69 -6.93
N HIS A 38 0.39 14.11 -7.83
CA HIS A 38 -0.87 13.40 -8.07
C HIS A 38 -0.59 12.03 -8.69
N LEU A 39 -1.05 10.96 -8.03
CA LEU A 39 -0.91 9.59 -8.52
C LEU A 39 -2.18 9.15 -9.25
N GLU A 40 -2.04 8.79 -10.52
CA GLU A 40 -3.12 8.19 -11.29
C GLU A 40 -3.14 6.66 -11.10
N PRO A 41 -4.27 6.06 -10.67
CA PRO A 41 -4.37 4.61 -10.53
C PRO A 41 -4.45 3.95 -11.92
N LYS A 42 -3.34 3.36 -12.35
CA LYS A 42 -3.23 2.62 -13.63
C LYS A 42 -3.13 1.13 -13.37
N MET A 43 -4.02 0.35 -13.95
CA MET A 43 -4.06 -1.11 -13.82
C MET A 43 -3.73 -1.79 -15.14
N THR A 44 -3.03 -2.91 -15.10
CA THR A 44 -2.81 -3.77 -16.27
C THR A 44 -4.12 -4.43 -16.68
N SER A 45 -4.26 -4.69 -17.98
CA SER A 45 -5.31 -5.54 -18.53
C SER A 45 -4.80 -6.98 -18.68
N GLY A 46 -5.71 -7.96 -18.61
CA GLY A 46 -5.38 -9.38 -18.76
C GLY A 46 -6.11 -10.27 -17.77
N PHE A 47 -5.67 -11.53 -17.68
CA PHE A 47 -6.24 -12.51 -16.75
C PHE A 47 -6.06 -12.12 -15.28
N LEU A 48 -4.93 -11.47 -14.95
CA LEU A 48 -4.69 -10.79 -13.68
C LEU A 48 -4.55 -9.29 -13.94
N SER A 49 -5.28 -8.48 -13.17
CA SER A 49 -5.14 -7.02 -13.19
C SER A 49 -4.30 -6.59 -12.00
N LEU A 50 -3.15 -5.98 -12.29
CA LEU A 50 -2.17 -5.53 -11.30
C LEU A 50 -1.97 -4.02 -11.44
N PRO A 51 -1.62 -3.29 -10.36
CA PRO A 51 -1.20 -1.91 -10.50
C PRO A 51 0.07 -1.82 -11.33
N HIS A 52 0.17 -0.80 -12.18
CA HIS A 52 1.44 -0.44 -12.81
C HIS A 52 2.45 0.00 -11.73
N ALA A 53 3.74 -0.07 -12.05
CA ALA A 53 4.77 0.45 -11.15
C ALA A 53 4.53 1.95 -10.90
N PHE A 54 4.50 2.34 -9.63
CA PHE A 54 4.39 3.73 -9.18
C PHE A 54 5.35 3.96 -8.01
N ASN A 55 5.79 5.20 -7.84
CA ASN A 55 6.61 5.60 -6.70
C ASN A 55 5.72 6.01 -5.53
N CYS A 56 6.17 5.73 -4.31
CA CYS A 56 5.57 6.22 -3.08
C CYS A 56 6.64 6.35 -2.00
N THR A 57 6.32 7.13 -0.97
CA THR A 57 7.17 7.30 0.20
C THR A 57 6.55 6.53 1.36
N ILE A 58 7.33 5.66 2.00
CA ILE A 58 6.90 4.87 3.15
C ILE A 58 7.82 5.22 4.32
N ASN A 59 7.27 5.91 5.32
CA ASN A 59 8.01 6.38 6.48
C ASN A 59 7.40 5.81 7.77
N PRO A 60 8.20 5.38 8.76
CA PRO A 60 7.67 5.02 10.07
C PRO A 60 6.87 6.17 10.70
N ARG A 61 5.75 5.86 11.36
CA ARG A 61 4.84 6.87 11.94
C ARG A 61 5.37 7.51 13.22
N SER A 62 6.27 6.83 13.93
CA SER A 62 6.77 7.26 15.23
C SER A 62 8.13 6.63 15.54
N GLN A 63 8.83 7.14 16.56
CA GLN A 63 10.08 6.55 17.04
C GLN A 63 9.89 5.10 17.51
N SER A 64 8.73 4.79 18.10
CA SER A 64 8.39 3.41 18.49
C SER A 64 8.19 2.49 17.28
N ALA A 65 7.74 3.02 16.15
CA ALA A 65 7.64 2.27 14.91
C ALA A 65 9.04 2.01 14.31
N VAL A 66 9.95 2.98 14.42
CA VAL A 66 11.36 2.81 14.00
C VAL A 66 12.04 1.69 14.78
N SER A 67 11.78 1.54 16.09
CA SER A 67 12.42 0.48 16.89
C SER A 67 11.97 -0.94 16.57
N LEU A 68 10.96 -1.12 15.70
CA LEU A 68 10.48 -2.44 15.25
C LEU A 68 11.18 -2.93 13.98
N ILE A 69 12.10 -2.14 13.42
CA ILE A 69 12.78 -2.34 12.13
C ILE A 69 14.29 -2.35 12.37
#